data_AF-A0A5R8LPN0-F1
#
_entry.id   AF-A0A5R8LPN0-F1
#
_cell.length_a   1.000
_cell.length_b   1.000
_cell.length_c   1.000
_cell.angle_alpha   90.00
_cell.angle_beta   90.00
_cell.angle_gamma   90.00
#
_symmetry.space_group_name_H-M   'P 1'
#
loop_
_entity.id
_entity.type
_entity.pdbx_description
1 polymer ?
#
loop_
_entity_poly.entity_id
_entity_poly.type
_entity_poly.pdbx_seq_one_letter_code
_entity_poly.pdbx_strand_id
1 'polypeptide(L)'
;MKLYEELSPHKIANRINKAADALGVQRENMQLLFRLQELLRQIGESRYKDDFIFKGGFELTTVLGAPLRTTTDLDATLNNHDLTPDNLKEVLTEIFDHAQSPIHFTVTRVKPEMNANHYPGFRVGVIGTMGKTSSKLNIDISTGDTIYPEPIQFSHTNFIDPDDKIMVKAFPLEQVMADKLLTIYQKGSRNTGAKDFYDIWVLSVMGSVNLDQLKLTSAFKETAKTKQITDLTLDNGEAIIEALRMEPNMTRSWQSYQTSMEFAHEIELNQVLNKARDQLRTIFKTFKNTVSE
;
A
#
# COMPACT_ATOMS: atom_id res chain seq x y z
N MET A 1 7.10 -25.80 1.98
CA MET A 1 7.79 -25.93 0.67
C MET A 1 9.20 -25.41 0.84
N LYS A 2 10.23 -26.20 0.50
CA LYS A 2 11.66 -25.90 0.71
C LYS A 2 12.20 -24.89 -0.31
N LEU A 3 11.50 -23.79 -0.56
CA LEU A 3 11.72 -22.91 -1.71
C LEU A 3 13.18 -22.41 -1.83
N TYR A 4 13.84 -22.23 -0.69
CA TYR A 4 15.18 -21.69 -0.61
C TYR A 4 16.20 -22.61 0.06
N GLU A 5 15.81 -23.79 0.56
CA GLU A 5 16.72 -24.63 1.38
C GLU A 5 18.00 -25.04 0.63
N GLU A 6 17.96 -25.05 -0.70
CA GLU A 6 19.10 -25.42 -1.56
C GLU A 6 19.79 -24.21 -2.22
N LEU A 7 19.31 -22.99 -1.97
CA LEU A 7 19.80 -21.77 -2.60
C LEU A 7 20.66 -20.94 -1.64
N SER A 8 21.92 -20.74 -2.00
CA SER A 8 22.76 -19.79 -1.29
C SER A 8 22.25 -18.35 -1.47
N PRO A 9 22.49 -17.43 -0.52
CA PRO A 9 22.15 -16.01 -0.64
C PRO A 9 22.60 -15.38 -1.97
N HIS A 10 23.76 -15.79 -2.48
CA HIS A 10 24.28 -15.32 -3.76
C HIS A 10 23.43 -15.80 -4.95
N LYS A 11 22.97 -17.06 -4.94
CA LYS A 11 22.08 -17.58 -6.00
C LYS A 11 20.73 -16.86 -5.99
N ILE A 12 20.17 -16.58 -4.81
CA ILE A 12 18.93 -15.82 -4.66
C ILE A 12 19.11 -14.40 -5.22
N ALA A 13 20.17 -13.69 -4.81
CA ALA A 13 20.47 -12.36 -5.31
C ALA A 13 20.62 -12.32 -6.84
N ASN A 14 21.27 -13.33 -7.44
CA ASN A 14 21.39 -13.43 -8.89
C ASN A 14 20.04 -13.63 -9.58
N ARG A 15 19.12 -14.42 -9.00
CA ARG A 15 17.75 -14.58 -9.54
C ARG A 15 16.99 -13.25 -9.50
N ILE A 16 17.09 -12.52 -8.38
CA ILE A 16 16.47 -11.20 -8.23
C ILE A 16 17.00 -10.23 -9.29
N ASN A 17 18.33 -10.16 -9.46
CA ASN A 17 18.94 -9.24 -10.43
C ASN A 17 18.56 -9.59 -11.87
N LYS A 18 18.45 -10.88 -12.21
CA LYS A 18 17.95 -11.31 -13.52
C LYS A 18 16.50 -10.88 -13.76
N ALA A 19 15.64 -11.02 -12.75
CA ALA A 19 14.26 -10.57 -12.83
C ALA A 19 14.17 -9.04 -12.99
N ALA A 20 15.01 -8.30 -12.28
CA ALA A 20 15.12 -6.84 -12.40
C ALA A 20 15.49 -6.41 -13.82
N ASP A 21 16.56 -7.00 -14.37
CA ASP A 21 17.04 -6.70 -15.73
C ASP A 21 15.97 -7.03 -16.79
N ALA A 22 15.27 -8.16 -16.63
CA ALA A 22 14.21 -8.57 -17.56
C ALA A 22 12.99 -7.64 -17.53
N LEU A 23 12.70 -7.05 -16.37
CA LEU A 23 11.57 -6.12 -16.17
C LEU A 23 11.94 -4.65 -16.42
N GLY A 24 13.22 -4.35 -16.68
CA GLY A 24 13.71 -2.96 -16.81
C GLY A 24 13.63 -2.17 -15.50
N VAL A 25 13.63 -2.83 -14.35
CA VAL A 25 13.53 -2.20 -13.03
C VAL A 25 14.92 -2.17 -12.37
N GLN A 26 15.23 -1.08 -11.65
CA GLN A 26 16.48 -1.00 -10.88
C GLN A 26 16.64 -2.19 -9.92
N ARG A 27 17.82 -2.81 -9.92
CA ARG A 27 18.12 -4.01 -9.13
C ARG A 27 17.90 -3.78 -7.63
N GLU A 28 18.24 -2.60 -7.14
CA GLU A 28 18.06 -2.18 -5.75
C GLU A 28 16.58 -2.22 -5.34
N ASN A 29 15.68 -1.77 -6.22
CA ASN A 29 14.23 -1.81 -5.97
C ASN A 29 13.71 -3.24 -5.91
N MET A 30 14.21 -4.14 -6.78
CA MET A 30 13.82 -5.55 -6.76
C MET A 30 14.43 -6.30 -5.56
N GLN A 31 15.63 -5.94 -5.12
CA GLN A 31 16.24 -6.45 -3.88
C GLN A 31 15.44 -6.02 -2.64
N LEU A 32 14.89 -4.80 -2.64
CA LEU A 32 14.01 -4.32 -1.60
C LEU A 32 12.64 -5.01 -1.66
N LEU A 33 12.06 -5.15 -2.85
CA LEU A 33 10.80 -5.86 -3.07
C LEU A 33 10.87 -7.30 -2.58
N PHE A 34 11.96 -8.01 -2.85
CA PHE A 34 12.17 -9.37 -2.33
C PHE A 34 12.14 -9.41 -0.79
N ARG A 35 12.80 -8.44 -0.15
CA ARG A 35 12.81 -8.34 1.32
C ARG A 35 11.43 -8.01 1.87
N LEU A 36 10.66 -7.17 1.20
CA LEU A 36 9.28 -6.89 1.58
C LEU A 36 8.39 -8.14 1.40
N GLN A 37 8.58 -8.93 0.33
CA GLN A 37 7.88 -10.21 0.14
C GLN A 37 8.24 -11.23 1.23
N GLU A 38 9.50 -11.35 1.61
CA GLU A 38 9.90 -12.25 2.70
C GLU A 38 9.42 -11.74 4.06
N LEU A 39 9.41 -10.42 4.30
CA LEU A 39 8.83 -9.86 5.51
C LEU A 39 7.32 -10.15 5.61
N LEU A 40 6.60 -9.95 4.49
CA LEU A 40 5.20 -10.30 4.38
C LEU A 40 4.98 -11.80 4.64
N ARG A 41 5.81 -12.66 4.04
CA ARG A 41 5.73 -14.12 4.22
C ARG A 41 5.87 -14.51 5.69
N GLN A 42 6.89 -13.99 6.38
CA GLN A 42 7.13 -14.33 7.77
C GLN A 42 5.92 -13.98 8.64
N ILE A 43 5.29 -12.82 8.41
CA ILE A 43 4.06 -12.44 9.11
C ILE A 43 2.89 -13.35 8.70
N GLY A 44 2.68 -13.56 7.39
CA GLY A 44 1.56 -14.33 6.83
C GLY A 44 1.59 -15.84 7.12
N GLU A 45 2.76 -16.40 7.42
CA GLU A 45 2.95 -17.80 7.80
C GLU A 45 3.07 -17.98 9.33
N SER A 46 3.10 -16.89 10.09
CA SER A 46 3.17 -16.94 11.55
C SER A 46 1.82 -17.29 12.21
N ARG A 47 1.86 -17.56 13.52
CA ARG A 47 0.65 -17.70 14.34
C ARG A 47 -0.20 -16.42 14.39
N TYR A 48 0.37 -15.27 14.06
CA TYR A 48 -0.29 -13.95 14.07
C TYR A 48 -0.93 -13.58 12.73
N LYS A 49 -0.83 -14.45 11.71
CA LYS A 49 -1.30 -14.17 10.34
C LYS A 49 -2.74 -13.63 10.25
N ASP A 50 -3.60 -14.06 11.17
CA ASP A 50 -5.02 -13.72 11.17
C ASP A 50 -5.33 -12.38 11.86
N ASP A 51 -4.36 -11.85 12.62
CA ASP A 51 -4.43 -10.57 13.34
C ASP A 51 -3.92 -9.40 12.49
N PHE A 52 -3.04 -9.66 11.53
CA PHE A 52 -2.55 -8.66 10.58
C PHE A 52 -3.46 -8.57 9.35
N ILE A 53 -3.81 -7.35 8.96
CA ILE A 53 -4.45 -7.05 7.69
C ILE A 53 -3.64 -5.99 6.98
N PHE A 54 -3.08 -6.34 5.82
CA PHE A 54 -2.18 -5.48 5.06
C PHE A 54 -2.92 -4.46 4.20
N LYS A 55 -2.27 -3.33 3.96
CA LYS A 55 -2.85 -2.20 3.24
C LYS A 55 -1.79 -1.39 2.49
N GLY A 56 -2.27 -0.49 1.65
CA GLY A 56 -1.45 0.57 1.11
C GLY A 56 -0.68 0.17 -0.14
N GLY A 57 0.62 0.52 -0.15
CA GLY A 57 1.39 0.55 -1.39
C GLY A 57 1.90 -0.81 -1.88
N PHE A 58 2.00 -1.79 -0.99
CA PHE A 58 2.59 -3.09 -1.31
C PHE A 58 1.63 -4.00 -2.10
N GLU A 59 0.35 -3.97 -1.75
CA GLU A 59 -0.73 -4.65 -2.47
C GLU A 59 -0.82 -4.07 -3.88
N LEU A 60 -0.70 -2.74 -4.02
CA LEU A 60 -0.67 -2.08 -5.32
C LEU A 60 0.54 -2.52 -6.15
N THR A 61 1.74 -2.65 -5.58
CA THR A 61 2.88 -3.23 -6.30
C THR A 61 2.59 -4.64 -6.83
N THR A 62 1.78 -5.42 -6.12
CA THR A 62 1.43 -6.78 -6.54
C THR A 62 0.36 -6.79 -7.63
N VAL A 63 -0.64 -5.92 -7.53
CA VAL A 63 -1.70 -5.80 -8.53
C VAL A 63 -1.18 -5.19 -9.84
N LEU A 64 -0.32 -4.17 -9.73
CA LEU A 64 0.16 -3.40 -10.88
C LEU A 64 1.47 -3.95 -11.46
N GLY A 65 2.26 -4.65 -10.65
CA GLY A 65 3.60 -5.09 -10.99
C GLY A 65 4.68 -4.04 -10.65
N ALA A 66 5.87 -4.53 -10.33
CA ALA A 66 7.03 -3.72 -9.95
C ALA A 66 7.41 -2.61 -10.96
N PRO A 67 7.29 -2.81 -12.29
CA PRO A 67 7.59 -1.75 -13.26
C PRO A 67 6.67 -0.53 -13.15
N LEU A 68 5.43 -0.72 -12.67
CA LEU A 68 4.43 0.34 -12.60
C LEU A 68 4.24 0.89 -11.18
N ARG A 69 4.76 0.21 -10.16
CA ARG A 69 4.67 0.68 -8.78
C ARG A 69 5.68 0.02 -7.87
N THR A 70 6.50 0.82 -7.20
CA THR A 70 7.41 0.37 -6.14
C THR A 70 6.97 0.91 -4.78
N THR A 71 7.31 0.21 -3.70
CA THR A 71 7.07 0.66 -2.32
C THR A 71 8.28 0.32 -1.45
N THR A 72 8.45 1.04 -0.35
CA THR A 72 9.61 0.88 0.55
C THR A 72 9.25 0.35 1.93
N ASP A 73 7.95 0.30 2.21
CA ASP A 73 7.32 -0.05 3.47
C ASP A 73 6.21 -1.08 3.26
N LEU A 74 5.91 -1.79 4.35
CA LEU A 74 4.66 -2.52 4.52
C LEU A 74 3.76 -1.70 5.44
N ASP A 75 2.51 -1.48 5.05
CA ASP A 75 1.49 -0.94 5.94
C ASP A 75 0.56 -2.08 6.38
N ALA A 76 0.21 -2.10 7.66
CA ALA A 76 -0.75 -3.06 8.19
C ALA A 76 -1.61 -2.45 9.29
N THR A 77 -2.75 -3.08 9.53
CA THR A 77 -3.50 -2.93 10.77
C THR A 77 -3.39 -4.21 11.57
N LEU A 78 -3.13 -4.06 12.87
CA LEU A 78 -3.05 -5.15 13.83
C LEU A 78 -4.29 -5.11 14.71
N ASN A 79 -5.05 -6.20 14.66
CA ASN A 79 -6.26 -6.39 15.46
C ASN A 79 -5.99 -7.38 16.59
N ASN A 80 -6.88 -7.44 17.59
CA ASN A 80 -6.83 -8.38 18.71
C ASN A 80 -5.59 -8.28 19.63
N HIS A 81 -4.81 -7.21 19.50
CA HIS A 81 -3.61 -6.96 20.30
C HIS A 81 -3.56 -5.52 20.77
N ASP A 82 -3.05 -5.30 21.98
CA ASP A 82 -2.78 -3.95 22.46
C ASP A 82 -1.61 -3.35 21.67
N LEU A 83 -1.86 -2.21 21.03
CA LEU A 83 -0.87 -1.54 20.21
C LEU A 83 0.10 -0.73 21.10
N THR A 84 1.11 -1.41 21.65
CA THR A 84 2.19 -0.80 22.45
C THR A 84 3.57 -1.11 21.85
N PRO A 85 4.61 -0.28 22.11
CA PRO A 85 5.96 -0.54 21.61
C PRO A 85 6.52 -1.90 22.01
N ASP A 86 6.28 -2.30 23.27
CA ASP A 86 6.82 -3.54 23.82
C ASP A 86 6.12 -4.76 23.21
N ASN A 87 4.77 -4.73 23.12
CA ASN A 87 4.01 -5.81 22.50
C ASN A 87 4.36 -5.95 21.01
N LEU A 88 4.47 -4.85 20.26
CA LEU A 88 4.88 -4.90 18.85
C LEU A 88 6.27 -5.50 18.67
N LYS A 89 7.21 -5.15 19.56
CA LYS A 89 8.56 -5.72 19.53
C LYS A 89 8.53 -7.21 19.84
N GLU A 90 7.75 -7.64 20.83
CA GLU A 90 7.60 -9.05 21.20
C GLU A 90 6.99 -9.87 20.05
N VAL A 91 5.84 -9.44 19.53
CA VAL A 91 5.14 -10.10 18.41
C VAL A 91 6.06 -10.24 17.19
N LEU A 92 6.70 -9.16 16.75
CA LEU A 92 7.56 -9.20 15.57
C LEU A 92 8.83 -10.03 15.80
N THR A 93 9.42 -9.98 17.01
CA THR A 93 10.58 -10.83 17.34
C THR A 93 10.19 -12.30 17.30
N GLU A 94 9.04 -12.68 17.88
CA GLU A 94 8.55 -14.06 17.83
C GLU A 94 8.34 -14.52 16.38
N ILE A 95 7.75 -13.68 15.52
CA ILE A 95 7.57 -13.96 14.09
C ILE A 95 8.92 -14.26 13.42
N PHE A 96 9.92 -13.39 13.65
CA PHE A 96 11.22 -13.49 12.96
C PHE A 96 12.08 -14.65 13.47
N ASP A 97 11.98 -15.00 14.74
CA ASP A 97 12.77 -16.09 15.34
C ASP A 97 12.28 -17.48 14.90
N HIS A 98 10.99 -17.63 14.57
CA HIS A 98 10.41 -18.89 14.11
C HIS A 98 10.36 -19.03 12.58
N ALA A 99 10.75 -17.98 11.84
CA ALA A 99 10.69 -17.96 10.39
C ALA A 99 11.75 -18.87 9.74
N GLN A 100 11.31 -19.71 8.80
CA GLN A 100 12.18 -20.46 7.91
C GLN A 100 12.37 -19.70 6.59
N SER A 101 13.26 -18.71 6.59
CA SER A 101 13.49 -17.82 5.45
C SER A 101 14.98 -17.57 5.22
N PRO A 102 15.43 -17.29 3.98
CA PRO A 102 16.78 -16.84 3.69
C PRO A 102 17.09 -15.45 4.27
N ILE A 103 16.08 -14.74 4.78
CA ILE A 103 16.21 -13.41 5.39
C ILE A 103 15.89 -13.49 6.87
N HIS A 104 16.83 -13.07 7.70
CA HIS A 104 16.57 -12.86 9.13
C HIS A 104 16.27 -11.39 9.37
N PHE A 105 15.13 -11.10 10.00
CA PHE A 105 14.74 -9.73 10.36
C PHE A 105 15.01 -9.47 11.85
N THR A 106 15.39 -8.24 12.16
CA THR A 106 15.53 -7.78 13.53
C THR A 106 14.85 -6.42 13.71
N VAL A 107 14.04 -6.30 14.76
CA VAL A 107 13.42 -5.02 15.15
C VAL A 107 14.50 -4.09 15.70
N THR A 108 14.62 -2.90 15.12
CA THR A 108 15.63 -1.91 15.52
C THR A 108 15.05 -0.74 16.30
N ARG A 109 13.80 -0.36 16.01
CA ARG A 109 13.10 0.74 16.67
C ARG A 109 11.60 0.57 16.53
N VAL A 110 10.87 1.05 17.53
CA VAL A 110 9.41 1.23 17.46
C VAL A 110 9.14 2.68 17.84
N LYS A 111 8.54 3.45 16.94
CA LYS A 111 8.24 4.86 17.17
C LYS A 111 6.74 5.10 17.00
N PRO A 112 6.09 5.81 17.94
CA PRO A 112 4.72 6.26 17.72
C PRO A 112 4.64 7.07 16.42
N GLU A 113 3.66 6.75 15.60
CA GLU A 113 3.32 7.49 14.39
C GLU A 113 1.81 7.63 14.33
N MET A 114 1.31 8.87 14.34
CA MET A 114 -0.13 9.09 14.20
C MET A 114 -0.49 8.89 12.73
N ASN A 115 -1.36 7.93 12.45
CA ASN A 115 -1.78 7.69 11.07
C ASN A 115 -2.70 8.80 10.57
N ALA A 116 -2.97 8.84 9.25
CA ALA A 116 -3.84 9.85 8.63
C ALA A 116 -5.29 9.89 9.17
N ASN A 117 -5.68 8.87 9.94
CA ASN A 117 -7.00 8.71 10.54
C ASN A 117 -6.99 9.06 12.04
N HIS A 118 -5.90 9.62 12.58
CA HIS A 118 -5.71 9.96 14.00
C HIS A 118 -5.78 8.78 14.97
N TYR A 119 -5.70 7.55 14.47
CA TYR A 119 -5.51 6.39 15.34
C TYR A 119 -4.03 6.30 15.76
N PRO A 120 -3.76 5.92 17.02
CA PRO A 120 -2.42 5.55 17.43
C PRO A 120 -1.87 4.47 16.50
N GLY A 121 -0.69 4.73 15.95
CA GLY A 121 0.06 3.79 15.13
C GLY A 121 1.52 3.80 15.54
N PHE A 122 2.29 2.87 14.97
CA PHE A 122 3.71 2.78 15.18
C PHE A 122 4.44 2.52 13.87
N ARG A 123 5.51 3.26 13.67
CA ARG A 123 6.54 2.96 12.69
C ARG A 123 7.56 2.03 13.31
N VAL A 124 7.58 0.78 12.86
CA VAL A 124 8.57 -0.21 13.29
C VAL A 124 9.69 -0.26 12.26
N GLY A 125 10.91 0.11 12.66
CA GLY A 125 12.08 -0.06 11.80
C GLY A 125 12.65 -1.47 11.97
N VAL A 126 12.84 -2.17 10.85
CA VAL A 126 13.42 -3.52 10.82
C VAL A 126 14.65 -3.56 9.91
N ILE A 127 15.61 -4.44 10.22
CA ILE A 127 16.72 -4.75 9.32
C ILE A 127 16.56 -6.18 8.84
N GLY A 128 16.46 -6.38 7.52
CA GLY A 128 16.45 -7.69 6.88
C GLY A 128 17.83 -8.06 6.35
N THR A 129 18.41 -9.13 6.89
CA THR A 129 19.76 -9.61 6.55
C THR A 129 19.70 -10.91 5.75
N MET A 130 20.36 -10.91 4.58
CA MET A 130 20.51 -12.08 3.71
C MET A 130 21.99 -12.25 3.35
N GLY A 131 22.65 -13.28 3.88
CA GLY A 131 24.09 -13.47 3.76
C GLY A 131 24.88 -12.30 4.35
N LYS A 132 25.67 -11.60 3.52
CA LYS A 132 26.46 -10.42 3.94
C LYS A 132 25.76 -9.08 3.67
N THR A 133 24.53 -9.11 3.16
CA THR A 133 23.80 -7.90 2.74
C THR A 133 22.64 -7.63 3.70
N SER A 134 22.38 -6.37 3.99
CA SER A 134 21.27 -5.94 4.83
C SER A 134 20.55 -4.75 4.23
N SER A 135 19.26 -4.61 4.53
CA SER A 135 18.47 -3.44 4.15
C SER A 135 17.57 -3.02 5.31
N LYS A 136 17.44 -1.71 5.48
CA LYS A 136 16.50 -1.13 6.45
C LYS A 136 15.12 -1.05 5.78
N LEU A 137 14.11 -1.57 6.45
CA LEU A 137 12.71 -1.44 6.04
C LEU A 137 11.91 -0.83 7.20
N ASN A 138 10.68 -0.42 6.90
CA ASN A 138 9.72 -0.04 7.93
C ASN A 138 8.42 -0.83 7.75
N ILE A 139 7.77 -1.09 8.89
CA ILE A 139 6.40 -1.59 8.96
C ILE A 139 5.60 -0.50 9.67
N ASP A 140 4.63 0.07 8.98
CA ASP A 140 3.73 1.08 9.55
C ASP A 140 2.48 0.34 10.03
N ILE A 141 2.35 0.20 11.35
CA ILE A 141 1.30 -0.60 12.00
C ILE A 141 0.31 0.33 12.68
N SER A 142 -0.98 0.10 12.44
CA SER A 142 -2.08 0.83 13.09
C SER A 142 -3.10 -0.14 13.67
N THR A 143 -4.15 0.36 14.31
CA THR A 143 -5.25 -0.46 14.83
C THR A 143 -6.57 0.30 14.71
N GLY A 144 -7.70 -0.42 14.73
CA GLY A 144 -9.04 0.18 14.70
C GLY A 144 -9.45 0.77 13.35
N ASP A 145 -8.75 0.43 12.26
CA ASP A 145 -9.15 0.86 10.93
C ASP A 145 -10.52 0.27 10.56
N THR A 146 -11.41 1.10 10.04
CA THR A 146 -12.64 0.62 9.39
C THR A 146 -12.29 0.12 8.00
N ILE A 147 -12.68 -1.12 7.68
CA ILE A 147 -12.41 -1.76 6.41
C ILE A 147 -13.75 -2.16 5.79
N TYR A 148 -14.06 -1.62 4.63
CA TYR A 148 -15.26 -1.94 3.88
C TYR A 148 -14.95 -2.11 2.38
N PRO A 149 -15.44 -3.17 1.71
CA PRO A 149 -16.05 -4.37 2.29
C PRO A 149 -15.07 -5.11 3.22
N GLU A 150 -15.48 -6.24 3.80
CA GLU A 150 -14.60 -6.99 4.70
C GLU A 150 -13.22 -7.31 4.07
N PRO A 151 -12.17 -7.46 4.91
CA PRO A 151 -10.85 -7.84 4.43
C PRO A 151 -10.89 -9.09 3.53
N ILE A 152 -10.10 -9.05 2.46
CA ILE A 152 -10.01 -10.15 1.50
C ILE A 152 -8.79 -11.01 1.76
N GLN A 153 -8.87 -12.28 1.37
CA GLN A 153 -7.68 -13.11 1.23
C GLN A 153 -6.94 -12.72 -0.05
N PHE A 154 -5.74 -12.18 0.10
CA PHE A 154 -4.92 -11.70 -1.00
C PHE A 154 -3.71 -12.60 -1.19
N SER A 155 -3.35 -12.85 -2.46
CA SER A 155 -2.26 -13.73 -2.86
C SER A 155 -1.15 -12.92 -3.52
N HIS A 156 0.02 -12.86 -2.89
CA HIS A 156 1.22 -12.32 -3.50
C HIS A 156 1.98 -13.44 -4.19
N THR A 157 2.27 -13.26 -5.48
CA THR A 157 3.16 -14.17 -6.20
C THR A 157 4.60 -13.69 -6.06
N ASN A 158 5.50 -14.59 -5.67
CA ASN A 158 6.91 -14.28 -5.63
C ASN A 158 7.45 -14.07 -7.05
N PHE A 159 8.15 -12.98 -7.28
CA PHE A 159 8.60 -12.65 -8.63
C PHE A 159 9.82 -13.48 -9.08
N ILE A 160 10.53 -14.16 -8.17
CA ILE A 160 11.60 -15.10 -8.53
C ILE A 160 11.15 -16.55 -8.62
N ASP A 161 9.93 -16.86 -8.18
CA ASP A 161 9.30 -18.17 -8.30
C ASP A 161 7.76 -18.03 -8.45
N PRO A 162 7.21 -18.16 -9.66
CA PRO A 162 5.79 -17.95 -9.92
C PRO A 162 4.85 -18.93 -9.20
N ASP A 163 5.34 -20.13 -8.81
CA ASP A 163 4.54 -21.14 -8.12
C ASP A 163 4.44 -20.86 -6.62
N ASP A 164 5.30 -19.99 -6.12
CA ASP A 164 5.33 -19.59 -4.73
C ASP A 164 4.38 -18.41 -4.45
N LYS A 165 3.40 -18.69 -3.59
CA LYS A 165 2.33 -17.76 -3.21
C LYS A 165 2.38 -17.48 -1.71
N ILE A 166 2.31 -16.20 -1.37
CA ILE A 166 2.18 -15.71 0.01
C ILE A 166 0.74 -15.26 0.20
N MET A 167 0.03 -15.91 1.12
CA MET A 167 -1.39 -15.66 1.38
C MET A 167 -1.54 -14.80 2.64
N VAL A 168 -2.15 -13.62 2.52
CA VAL A 168 -2.39 -12.71 3.65
C VAL A 168 -3.81 -12.12 3.61
N LYS A 169 -4.29 -11.59 4.73
CA LYS A 169 -5.48 -10.71 4.72
C LYS A 169 -5.06 -9.32 4.27
N ALA A 170 -5.83 -8.70 3.38
CA ALA A 170 -5.55 -7.35 2.92
C ALA A 170 -6.80 -6.51 2.73
N PHE A 171 -6.61 -5.20 2.60
CA PHE A 171 -7.66 -4.26 2.23
C PHE A 171 -8.12 -4.56 0.79
N PRO A 172 -9.43 -4.63 0.54
CA PRO A 172 -9.93 -4.70 -0.84
C PRO A 172 -9.51 -3.44 -1.60
N LEU A 173 -9.32 -3.56 -2.92
CA LEU A 173 -8.89 -2.43 -3.76
C LEU A 173 -9.89 -1.27 -3.73
N GLU A 174 -11.18 -1.58 -3.54
CA GLU A 174 -12.24 -0.61 -3.31
C GLU A 174 -11.98 0.24 -2.07
N GLN A 175 -11.56 -0.36 -0.95
CA GLN A 175 -11.17 0.38 0.26
C GLN A 175 -9.92 1.23 0.00
N VAL A 176 -8.92 0.68 -0.69
CA VAL A 176 -7.68 1.42 -1.03
C VAL A 176 -7.99 2.66 -1.89
N MET A 177 -8.84 2.51 -2.91
CA MET A 177 -9.29 3.62 -3.75
C MET A 177 -10.12 4.63 -2.94
N ALA A 178 -11.04 4.18 -2.08
CA ALA A 178 -11.84 5.03 -1.21
C ALA A 178 -10.97 5.88 -0.28
N ASP A 179 -9.99 5.29 0.39
CA ASP A 179 -9.08 6.00 1.30
C ASP A 179 -8.28 7.11 0.60
N LYS A 180 -7.83 6.84 -0.64
CA LYS A 180 -7.10 7.83 -1.45
C LYS A 180 -8.00 8.99 -1.87
N LEU A 181 -9.23 8.69 -2.30
CA LEU A 181 -10.20 9.73 -2.68
C LEU A 181 -10.62 10.58 -1.47
N LEU A 182 -10.83 9.97 -0.30
CA LEU A 182 -11.20 10.70 0.92
C LEU A 182 -10.04 11.56 1.44
N THR A 183 -8.79 11.18 1.18
CA THR A 183 -7.63 12.01 1.49
C THR A 183 -7.68 13.36 0.76
N ILE A 184 -8.30 13.43 -0.44
CA ILE A 184 -8.53 14.69 -1.16
C ILE A 184 -9.40 15.64 -0.32
N TYR A 185 -10.51 15.14 0.25
CA TYR A 185 -11.38 15.92 1.13
C TYR A 185 -10.69 16.32 2.43
N GLN A 186 -9.96 15.39 3.06
CA GLN A 186 -9.29 15.64 4.34
C GLN A 186 -8.20 16.71 4.24
N LYS A 187 -7.42 16.69 3.16
CA LYS A 187 -6.28 17.62 2.98
C LYS A 187 -6.66 18.88 2.21
N GLY A 188 -7.74 18.86 1.43
CA GLY A 188 -8.19 19.98 0.60
C GLY A 188 -7.12 20.45 -0.38
N SER A 189 -7.06 21.76 -0.62
CA SER A 189 -6.05 22.39 -1.49
C SER A 189 -4.60 22.25 -0.97
N ARG A 190 -4.40 21.85 0.28
CA ARG A 190 -3.06 21.59 0.84
C ARG A 190 -2.55 20.17 0.54
N ASN A 191 -3.34 19.34 -0.18
CA ASN A 191 -2.92 17.99 -0.52
C ASN A 191 -1.72 18.02 -1.48
N THR A 192 -0.61 17.43 -1.05
CA THR A 192 0.60 17.26 -1.86
C THR A 192 0.94 15.79 -2.10
N GLY A 193 0.02 14.87 -1.81
CA GLY A 193 0.22 13.42 -1.95
C GLY A 193 0.23 12.95 -3.40
N ALA A 194 1.26 13.30 -4.18
CA ALA A 194 1.41 12.93 -5.60
C ALA A 194 1.23 11.43 -5.86
N LYS A 195 1.81 10.58 -4.99
CA LYS A 195 1.68 9.12 -5.01
C LYS A 195 0.21 8.66 -4.97
N ASP A 196 -0.66 9.31 -4.19
CA ASP A 196 -2.07 8.94 -4.10
C ASP A 196 -2.82 9.24 -5.40
N PHE A 197 -2.52 10.37 -6.04
CA PHE A 197 -3.10 10.71 -7.34
C PHE A 197 -2.62 9.77 -8.46
N TYR A 198 -1.33 9.38 -8.45
CA TYR A 198 -0.84 8.35 -9.35
C TYR A 198 -1.56 7.01 -9.13
N ASP A 199 -1.66 6.57 -7.88
CA ASP A 199 -2.32 5.31 -7.53
C ASP A 199 -3.80 5.32 -7.96
N ILE A 200 -4.53 6.43 -7.78
CA ILE A 200 -5.91 6.60 -8.30
C ILE A 200 -5.93 6.49 -9.83
N TRP A 201 -5.02 7.17 -10.52
CA TRP A 201 -4.95 7.18 -11.97
C TRP A 201 -4.68 5.78 -12.52
N VAL A 202 -3.64 5.09 -12.05
CA VAL A 202 -3.21 3.80 -12.59
C VAL A 202 -4.26 2.71 -12.34
N LEU A 203 -4.88 2.71 -11.15
CA LEU A 203 -6.02 1.82 -10.84
C LEU A 203 -7.24 2.10 -11.71
N SER A 204 -7.40 3.33 -12.21
CA SER A 204 -8.53 3.72 -13.06
C SER A 204 -8.35 3.38 -14.54
N VAL A 205 -7.11 3.28 -15.01
CA VAL A 205 -6.81 3.09 -16.46
C VAL A 205 -6.33 1.69 -16.80
N MET A 206 -5.88 0.92 -15.81
CA MET A 206 -5.34 -0.41 -16.07
C MET A 206 -6.44 -1.46 -16.19
N GLY A 207 -6.55 -2.08 -17.37
CA GLY A 207 -7.62 -3.03 -17.68
C GLY A 207 -7.62 -4.33 -16.86
N SER A 208 -6.52 -4.69 -16.21
CA SER A 208 -6.46 -5.83 -15.29
C SER A 208 -7.08 -5.54 -13.92
N VAL A 209 -7.30 -4.26 -13.59
CA VAL A 209 -7.92 -3.82 -12.34
C VAL A 209 -9.43 -3.73 -12.55
N ASN A 210 -10.19 -4.47 -11.76
CA ASN A 210 -11.65 -4.43 -11.75
C ASN A 210 -12.14 -3.98 -10.37
N LEU A 211 -12.57 -2.72 -10.28
CA LEU A 211 -13.18 -2.17 -9.07
C LEU A 211 -14.68 -2.32 -9.15
N ASP A 212 -15.26 -3.04 -8.18
CA ASP A 212 -16.71 -3.09 -8.02
C ASP A 212 -17.21 -1.72 -7.56
N GLN A 213 -17.97 -1.05 -8.43
CA GLN A 213 -18.41 0.31 -8.21
C GLN A 213 -19.36 0.45 -7.03
N LEU A 214 -20.18 -0.57 -6.73
CA LEU A 214 -21.08 -0.55 -5.57
C LEU A 214 -20.27 -0.69 -4.28
N LYS A 215 -19.32 -1.62 -4.25
CA LYS A 215 -18.42 -1.81 -3.10
C LYS A 215 -17.55 -0.58 -2.85
N LEU A 216 -16.97 0.02 -3.89
CA LEU A 216 -16.21 1.27 -3.79
C LEU A 216 -17.06 2.41 -3.25
N THR A 217 -18.28 2.55 -3.75
CA THR A 217 -19.23 3.58 -3.31
C THR A 217 -19.57 3.42 -1.83
N SER A 218 -19.83 2.20 -1.38
CA SER A 218 -20.10 1.90 0.03
C SER A 218 -18.85 2.07 0.90
N ALA A 219 -17.67 1.64 0.45
CA ALA A 219 -16.40 1.84 1.13
C ALA A 219 -16.11 3.31 1.38
N PHE A 220 -16.31 4.14 0.36
CA PHE A 220 -16.16 5.60 0.45
C PHE A 220 -17.12 6.20 1.47
N LYS A 221 -18.40 5.78 1.50
CA LYS A 221 -19.39 6.27 2.47
C LYS A 221 -19.04 5.92 3.91
N GLU A 222 -18.84 4.63 4.19
CA GLU A 222 -18.58 4.16 5.55
C GLU A 222 -17.28 4.74 6.09
N THR A 223 -16.25 4.79 5.25
CA THR A 223 -14.97 5.39 5.62
C THR A 223 -15.09 6.89 5.87
N ALA A 224 -15.84 7.64 5.04
CA ALA A 224 -16.07 9.06 5.27
C ALA A 224 -16.79 9.33 6.60
N LYS A 225 -17.77 8.50 6.94
CA LYS A 225 -18.51 8.56 8.21
C LYS A 225 -17.59 8.28 9.40
N THR A 226 -16.79 7.22 9.35
CA THR A 226 -15.80 6.92 10.40
C THR A 226 -14.82 8.08 10.59
N LYS A 227 -14.34 8.67 9.49
CA LYS A 227 -13.41 9.80 9.51
C LYS A 227 -14.09 11.15 9.81
N GLN A 228 -15.40 11.17 10.04
CA GLN A 228 -16.20 12.35 10.34
C GLN A 228 -16.02 13.48 9.31
N ILE A 229 -15.93 13.13 8.02
CA ILE A 229 -15.84 14.11 6.94
C ILE A 229 -17.23 14.72 6.73
N THR A 230 -17.37 16.02 7.02
CA THR A 230 -18.67 16.71 7.06
C THR A 230 -19.11 17.30 5.73
N ASP A 231 -18.19 17.84 4.91
CA ASP A 231 -18.49 18.43 3.59
C ASP A 231 -18.19 17.44 2.44
N LEU A 232 -18.86 16.30 2.50
CA LEU A 232 -18.72 15.22 1.53
C LEU A 232 -19.67 15.41 0.34
N THR A 233 -19.42 16.43 -0.48
CA THR A 233 -20.19 16.72 -1.70
C THR A 233 -19.35 16.59 -2.96
N LEU A 234 -20.00 16.33 -4.10
CA LEU A 234 -19.30 16.30 -5.40
C LEU A 234 -18.72 17.69 -5.72
N ASP A 235 -19.51 18.75 -5.54
CA ASP A 235 -19.11 20.13 -5.83
C ASP A 235 -17.86 20.54 -5.03
N ASN A 236 -17.80 20.21 -3.73
CA ASN A 236 -16.61 20.46 -2.92
C ASN A 236 -15.41 19.64 -3.42
N GLY A 237 -15.59 18.35 -3.73
CA GLY A 237 -14.52 17.52 -4.28
C GLY A 237 -13.95 18.05 -5.59
N GLU A 238 -14.82 18.49 -6.50
CA GLU A 238 -14.41 19.12 -7.76
C GLU A 238 -13.70 20.46 -7.54
N ALA A 239 -14.20 21.28 -6.62
CA ALA A 239 -13.57 22.55 -6.26
C ALA A 239 -12.16 22.34 -5.67
N ILE A 240 -11.97 21.35 -4.81
CA ILE A 240 -10.66 20.99 -4.27
C ILE A 240 -9.72 20.55 -5.39
N ILE A 241 -10.18 19.68 -6.30
CA ILE A 241 -9.35 19.22 -7.43
C ILE A 241 -8.96 20.39 -8.34
N GLU A 242 -9.86 21.33 -8.58
CA GLU A 242 -9.57 22.51 -9.40
C GLU A 242 -8.57 23.43 -8.72
N ALA A 243 -8.73 23.66 -7.40
CA ALA A 243 -7.73 24.40 -6.63
C ALA A 243 -6.35 23.75 -6.75
N LEU A 244 -6.25 22.42 -6.58
CA LEU A 244 -5.00 21.67 -6.66
C LEU A 244 -4.27 21.80 -8.01
N ARG A 245 -4.97 22.05 -9.13
CA ARG A 245 -4.31 22.31 -10.42
C ARG A 245 -3.45 23.56 -10.40
N MET A 246 -3.89 24.56 -9.64
CA MET A 246 -3.27 25.88 -9.56
C MET A 246 -2.29 25.99 -8.38
N GLU A 247 -2.28 25.01 -7.47
CA GLU A 247 -1.46 24.99 -6.26
C GLU A 247 0.01 24.69 -6.57
N PRO A 248 0.94 25.64 -6.37
CA PRO A 248 2.37 25.44 -6.70
C PRO A 248 3.01 24.29 -5.92
N ASN A 249 2.51 24.00 -4.71
CA ASN A 249 3.00 22.88 -3.90
C ASN A 249 2.63 21.53 -4.50
N MET A 250 1.42 21.40 -5.05
CA MET A 250 0.99 20.17 -5.71
C MET A 250 1.78 19.95 -7.00
N THR A 251 1.98 20.99 -7.81
CA THR A 251 2.80 20.93 -9.03
C THR A 251 4.22 20.49 -8.73
N ARG A 252 4.88 21.09 -7.73
CA ARG A 252 6.24 20.69 -7.33
C ARG A 252 6.28 19.26 -6.81
N SER A 253 5.28 18.84 -6.04
CA SER A 253 5.19 17.46 -5.55
C SER A 253 5.06 16.46 -6.70
N TRP A 254 4.21 16.75 -7.69
CA TRP A 254 4.05 15.91 -8.87
C TRP A 254 5.33 15.81 -9.70
N GLN A 255 5.98 16.95 -10.00
CA GLN A 255 7.25 16.97 -10.73
C GLN A 255 8.36 16.17 -10.01
N SER A 256 8.43 16.29 -8.68
CA SER A 256 9.35 15.50 -7.87
C SER A 256 9.05 14.00 -7.98
N TYR A 257 7.77 13.63 -7.95
CA TYR A 257 7.32 12.25 -8.13
C TYR A 257 7.69 11.70 -9.51
N GLN A 258 7.43 12.44 -10.59
CA GLN A 258 7.81 12.07 -11.97
C GLN A 258 9.33 11.92 -12.15
N THR A 259 10.12 12.73 -11.43
CA THR A 259 11.58 12.64 -11.46
C THR A 259 12.08 11.40 -10.72
N SER A 260 11.40 11.02 -9.64
CA SER A 260 11.80 9.89 -8.80
C SER A 260 11.28 8.55 -9.31
N MET A 261 10.19 8.55 -10.08
CA MET A 261 9.46 7.36 -10.51
C MET A 261 9.34 7.36 -12.03
N GLU A 262 10.15 6.52 -12.68
CA GLU A 262 10.23 6.42 -14.14
C GLU A 262 8.86 6.12 -14.79
N PHE A 263 8.06 5.25 -14.17
CA PHE A 263 6.71 4.91 -14.65
C PHE A 263 5.71 6.07 -14.65
N ALA A 264 5.99 7.16 -13.92
CA ALA A 264 5.13 8.33 -13.86
C ALA A 264 5.58 9.45 -14.81
N HIS A 265 6.73 9.31 -15.47
CA HIS A 265 7.41 10.39 -16.17
C HIS A 265 6.54 11.09 -17.22
N GLU A 266 5.79 10.32 -18.02
CA GLU A 266 4.97 10.85 -19.12
C GLU A 266 3.53 11.22 -18.71
N ILE A 267 3.21 11.14 -17.41
CA ILE A 267 1.85 11.40 -16.92
C ILE A 267 1.75 12.83 -16.41
N GLU A 268 0.87 13.61 -17.04
CA GLU A 268 0.61 15.00 -16.66
C GLU A 268 -0.20 15.10 -15.35
N LEU A 269 0.08 16.12 -14.53
CA LEU A 269 -0.68 16.39 -13.30
C LEU A 269 -2.19 16.47 -13.58
N ASN A 270 -2.57 17.12 -14.69
CA ASN A 270 -3.95 17.25 -15.08
C ASN A 270 -4.61 15.90 -15.40
N GLN A 271 -3.88 14.91 -15.91
CA GLN A 271 -4.42 13.59 -16.18
C GLN A 271 -4.77 12.86 -14.88
N VAL A 272 -3.90 12.89 -13.87
CA VAL A 272 -4.17 12.23 -12.59
C VAL A 272 -5.29 12.92 -11.81
N LEU A 273 -5.33 14.25 -11.81
CA LEU A 273 -6.41 15.03 -11.21
C LEU A 273 -7.76 14.80 -11.91
N ASN A 274 -7.76 14.71 -13.24
CA ASN A 274 -8.96 14.38 -14.01
C ASN A 274 -9.50 13.00 -13.63
N LYS A 275 -8.63 11.99 -13.47
CA LYS A 275 -9.07 10.65 -13.08
C LYS A 275 -9.63 10.60 -11.67
N ALA A 276 -9.04 11.32 -10.72
CA ALA A 276 -9.63 11.47 -9.39
C ALA A 276 -11.04 12.08 -9.45
N ARG A 277 -11.24 13.13 -10.25
CA ARG A 277 -12.56 13.73 -10.48
C ARG A 277 -13.56 12.75 -11.11
N ASP A 278 -13.14 11.98 -12.11
CA ASP A 278 -13.99 10.98 -12.76
C ASP A 278 -14.46 9.89 -11.78
N GLN A 279 -13.58 9.44 -10.87
CA GLN A 279 -13.94 8.49 -9.82
C GLN A 279 -14.95 9.09 -8.84
N LEU A 280 -14.75 10.33 -8.39
CA LEU A 280 -15.72 11.02 -7.55
C LEU A 280 -17.09 11.13 -8.25
N ARG A 281 -17.13 11.56 -9.51
CA ARG A 281 -18.37 11.61 -10.30
C ARG A 281 -19.09 10.26 -10.34
N THR A 282 -18.32 9.18 -10.53
CA THR A 282 -18.87 7.82 -10.58
C THR A 282 -19.49 7.43 -9.24
N ILE A 283 -18.77 7.61 -8.13
CA ILE A 283 -19.27 7.35 -6.77
C ILE A 283 -20.54 8.15 -6.47
N PHE A 284 -20.54 9.47 -6.71
CA PHE A 284 -21.68 10.33 -6.41
C PHE A 284 -22.88 10.08 -7.35
N LYS A 285 -22.65 9.60 -8.58
CA LYS A 285 -23.73 9.12 -9.45
C LYS A 285 -24.36 7.86 -8.87
N THR A 286 -23.55 6.90 -8.42
CA THR A 286 -24.03 5.67 -7.78
C THR A 286 -24.83 5.98 -6.51
N PHE A 287 -24.43 7.00 -5.72
CA PHE A 287 -25.21 7.46 -4.56
C PHE A 287 -26.66 7.78 -4.92
N LYS A 288 -26.88 8.59 -5.96
CA LYS A 288 -28.21 9.03 -6.37
C LYS A 288 -29.08 7.86 -6.82
N ASN A 289 -28.49 6.88 -7.49
CA ASN A 289 -29.21 5.70 -7.96
C ASN A 289 -29.63 4.78 -6.79
N THR A 290 -28.78 4.61 -5.76
CA THR A 290 -29.09 3.76 -4.59
C THR A 290 -30.09 4.35 -3.59
N VAL A 291 -30.41 5.64 -3.67
CA VAL A 291 -31.41 6.30 -2.78
C VAL A 291 -32.78 6.39 -3.47
N SER A 292 -32.85 6.06 -4.76
CA SER A 292 -34.08 6.13 -5.57
C SER A 292 -34.78 4.76 -5.71
N GLU A 293 -34.29 3.73 -5.03
CA GLU A 293 -34.88 2.38 -4.88
C GLU A 293 -35.26 2.15 -3.41
#